data_AF-A0A674I8D1-F1
#
_entry.id   AF-A0A674I8D1-F1
#
_cell.length_a   1.000
_cell.length_b   1.000
_cell.length_c   1.000
_cell.angle_alpha   90.00
_cell.angle_beta   90.00
_cell.angle_gamma   90.00
#
_symmetry.space_group_name_H-M   'P 1'
#
loop_
_entity.id
_entity.type
_entity.pdbx_description
1 polymer ?
#
loop_
_entity_poly.entity_id
_entity_poly.type
_entity_poly.pdbx_seq_one_letter_code
_entity_poly.pdbx_strand_id
1 'polypeptide(L)'
;MERGTWTRERLHMYILMYILFANSDTNAQIVLTQTPESLAASPGDTVTIRCKASSSLTSGSYQDYLAWYQQKMGQAPKPLIYLASARASGIPDRFSGRGSGTDFTLTISRVEAEDAGDYYCSQSTSAIAMPLQPF
;
A
#
# COMPACT_ATOMS: atom_id res chain seq x y z
N MET A 1 4.50 30.24 -58.04
CA MET A 1 5.18 29.00 -57.59
C MET A 1 5.57 29.22 -56.12
N GLU A 2 4.59 29.23 -55.23
CA GLU A 2 4.83 29.38 -53.79
C GLU A 2 4.36 28.09 -53.12
N ARG A 3 5.30 27.17 -52.90
CA ARG A 3 5.04 25.89 -52.23
C ARG A 3 6.02 25.80 -51.07
N GLY A 4 5.54 25.66 -49.84
CA GLY A 4 6.31 24.88 -48.86
C GLY A 4 6.27 25.22 -47.37
N THR A 5 5.64 26.31 -46.89
CA THR A 5 5.78 26.68 -45.47
C THR A 5 4.57 26.32 -44.58
N TRP A 6 3.39 26.09 -45.15
CA TRP A 6 2.16 25.85 -44.38
C TRP A 6 2.04 24.46 -43.71
N THR A 7 2.79 23.46 -44.18
CA THR A 7 2.72 22.07 -43.67
C THR A 7 3.59 21.85 -42.44
N ARG A 8 4.68 22.62 -42.29
CA ARG A 8 5.65 22.49 -41.19
C ARG A 8 5.06 22.89 -39.83
N GLU A 9 4.30 23.99 -39.78
CA GLU A 9 3.70 24.48 -38.52
C GLU A 9 2.50 23.63 -38.05
N ARG A 10 1.77 23.03 -38.99
CA ARG A 10 0.72 22.05 -38.64
C ARG A 10 1.34 20.80 -38.03
N LEU A 11 2.42 20.27 -38.61
CA LEU A 11 3.13 19.11 -38.08
C LEU A 11 3.74 19.40 -36.71
N HIS A 12 4.30 20.59 -36.47
CA HIS A 12 4.76 20.99 -35.13
C HIS A 12 3.63 20.99 -34.09
N MET A 13 2.44 21.50 -34.45
CA MET A 13 1.30 21.48 -33.53
C MET A 13 0.81 20.05 -33.24
N TYR A 14 0.79 19.18 -34.25
CA TYR A 14 0.48 17.75 -34.06
C TYR A 14 1.55 17.02 -33.24
N ILE A 15 2.83 17.35 -33.41
CA ILE A 15 3.95 16.78 -32.64
C ILE A 15 3.89 17.26 -31.18
N LEU A 16 3.66 18.56 -30.93
CA LEU A 16 3.48 19.10 -29.59
C LEU A 16 2.26 18.48 -28.89
N MET A 17 1.16 18.30 -29.61
CA MET A 17 -0.03 17.61 -29.11
C MET A 17 0.27 16.13 -28.79
N TYR A 18 0.99 15.43 -29.67
CA TYR A 18 1.41 14.04 -29.45
C TYR A 18 2.34 13.90 -28.25
N ILE A 19 3.27 14.84 -28.03
CA ILE A 19 4.14 14.89 -26.84
C ILE A 19 3.31 15.11 -25.57
N LEU A 20 2.30 16.00 -25.60
CA LEU A 20 1.41 16.21 -24.44
C LEU A 20 0.57 14.97 -24.11
N PHE A 21 0.15 14.18 -25.12
CA PHE A 21 -0.60 12.94 -24.92
C PHE A 21 0.28 11.72 -24.60
N ALA A 22 1.52 11.67 -25.10
CA ALA A 22 2.45 10.56 -24.90
C ALA A 22 3.14 10.56 -23.53
N ASN A 23 3.06 11.65 -22.78
CA ASN A 23 3.54 11.73 -21.38
C ASN A 23 2.44 11.42 -20.35
N SER A 24 1.33 10.81 -20.76
CA SER A 24 0.26 10.39 -19.84
C SER A 24 0.61 9.10 -19.08
N ASP A 25 1.84 8.97 -18.58
CA ASP A 25 2.20 7.90 -17.65
C ASP A 25 1.67 8.26 -16.26
N THR A 26 0.37 8.04 -16.08
CA THR A 26 -0.25 8.05 -14.74
C THR A 26 -0.18 6.64 -14.15
N ASN A 27 1.03 6.12 -13.94
CA ASN A 27 1.20 5.01 -12.99
C ASN A 27 0.96 5.58 -11.59
N ALA A 28 -0.32 5.64 -11.18
CA ALA A 28 -0.70 6.07 -9.85
C ALA A 28 -0.21 5.02 -8.83
N GLN A 29 1.02 5.19 -8.32
CA GLN A 29 1.54 4.38 -7.24
C GLN A 29 0.69 4.61 -5.99
N ILE A 30 0.15 3.53 -5.42
CA ILE A 30 -0.60 3.60 -4.17
C ILE A 30 0.40 3.76 -3.02
N VAL A 31 0.22 4.83 -2.26
CA VAL A 31 1.04 5.17 -1.09
C VAL A 31 0.26 4.78 0.16
N LEU A 32 0.95 4.13 1.10
CA LEU A 32 0.41 3.80 2.41
C LEU A 32 1.02 4.71 3.47
N THR A 33 0.18 5.31 4.30
CA THR A 33 0.60 6.17 5.42
C THR A 33 0.16 5.53 6.72
N GLN A 34 1.12 5.24 7.61
CA GLN A 34 0.85 4.60 8.90
C GLN A 34 0.88 5.62 10.04
N THR A 35 -0.01 5.43 11.03
CA THR A 35 -0.03 6.23 12.25
C THR A 35 -0.40 5.39 13.47
N PRO A 36 0.17 5.67 14.66
CA PRO A 36 1.28 6.59 14.89
C PRO A 36 2.62 6.02 14.34
N GLU A 37 3.64 6.87 14.19
CA GLU A 37 4.98 6.43 13.76
C GLU A 37 5.70 5.60 14.82
N SER A 38 5.43 5.88 16.10
CA SER A 38 5.91 5.14 17.25
C SER A 38 4.89 5.20 18.37
N LEU A 39 4.81 4.15 19.17
CA LEU A 39 3.90 4.03 20.30
C LEU A 39 4.59 3.25 21.41
N ALA A 40 4.49 3.75 22.65
CA ALA A 40 4.82 2.99 23.84
C ALA A 40 3.53 2.39 24.42
N ALA A 41 3.59 1.12 24.83
CA ALA A 41 2.47 0.39 25.41
C ALA A 41 2.97 -0.51 26.55
N SER A 42 2.15 -0.63 27.59
CA SER A 42 2.38 -1.53 28.71
C SER A 42 1.66 -2.86 28.49
N PRO A 43 2.12 -3.95 29.11
CA PRO A 43 1.39 -5.21 29.08
C PRO A 43 -0.06 -5.04 29.55
N GLY A 44 -1.00 -5.60 28.80
CA GLY A 44 -2.45 -5.47 29.04
C GLY A 44 -3.12 -4.32 28.29
N ASP A 45 -2.35 -3.36 27.75
CA ASP A 45 -2.92 -2.25 26.97
C ASP A 45 -3.60 -2.75 25.69
N THR A 46 -4.47 -1.89 25.13
CA THR A 46 -4.99 -2.07 23.78
C THR A 46 -4.44 -0.99 22.88
N VAL A 47 -3.73 -1.39 21.83
CA VAL A 47 -3.14 -0.47 20.85
C VAL A 47 -3.85 -0.57 19.51
N THR A 48 -3.88 0.55 18.79
CA THR A 48 -4.44 0.60 17.43
C THR A 48 -3.47 1.33 16.51
N ILE A 49 -3.09 0.67 15.44
CA ILE A 49 -2.24 1.19 14.37
C ILE A 49 -3.14 1.41 13.16
N ARG A 50 -3.07 2.58 12.54
CA ARG A 50 -3.83 2.92 11.34
C ARG A 50 -2.94 2.87 10.11
N CYS A 51 -3.52 2.49 8.99
CA CYS A 51 -2.92 2.53 7.68
C CYS A 51 -3.91 3.15 6.71
N LYS A 52 -3.50 4.26 6.09
CA LYS A 52 -4.30 4.98 5.11
C LYS A 52 -3.68 4.84 3.73
N ALA A 53 -4.44 4.34 2.78
CA ALA A 53 -4.05 4.25 1.38
C ALA A 53 -4.46 5.51 0.61
N SER A 54 -3.62 5.93 -0.34
CA SER A 54 -3.91 7.07 -1.22
C SER A 54 -5.05 6.79 -2.22
N SER A 55 -5.39 5.52 -2.45
CA SER A 55 -6.50 5.07 -3.29
C SER A 55 -7.12 3.80 -2.70
N SER A 56 -8.33 3.49 -3.14
CA SER A 56 -9.07 2.30 -2.69
C SER A 56 -8.29 1.02 -3.02
N LEU A 57 -8.12 0.16 -2.01
CA LEU A 57 -7.57 -1.19 -2.14
C LEU A 57 -8.63 -2.25 -2.40
N THR A 58 -9.90 -1.86 -2.44
CA THR A 58 -11.01 -2.76 -2.74
C THR A 58 -11.01 -3.09 -4.22
N SER A 59 -10.92 -4.38 -4.52
CA SER A 59 -11.06 -4.87 -5.89
C SER A 59 -12.51 -5.07 -6.30
N GLY A 60 -12.73 -5.33 -7.60
CA GLY A 60 -14.07 -5.65 -8.13
C GLY A 60 -14.73 -6.90 -7.52
N SER A 61 -13.97 -7.73 -6.79
CA SER A 61 -14.51 -8.84 -5.99
C SER A 61 -14.97 -8.43 -4.57
N TYR A 62 -15.00 -7.11 -4.29
CA TYR A 62 -15.27 -6.52 -2.97
C TYR A 62 -14.28 -6.97 -1.88
N GLN A 63 -13.09 -7.36 -2.30
CA GLN A 63 -12.02 -7.81 -1.42
C GLN A 63 -10.94 -6.74 -1.31
N ASP A 64 -10.57 -6.40 -0.08
CA ASP A 64 -9.53 -5.44 0.26
C ASP A 64 -8.16 -6.11 0.35
N TYR A 65 -7.24 -5.72 -0.52
CA TYR A 65 -5.89 -6.32 -0.60
C TYR A 65 -4.89 -5.59 0.28
N LEU A 66 -5.12 -5.63 1.59
CA LEU A 66 -4.19 -5.15 2.61
C LEU A 66 -3.71 -6.31 3.50
N ALA A 67 -2.43 -6.34 3.82
CA ALA A 67 -1.85 -7.22 4.81
C ALA A 67 -1.08 -6.44 5.89
N TRP A 68 -1.07 -6.98 7.11
CA TRP A 68 -0.31 -6.49 8.24
C TRP A 68 0.80 -7.47 8.59
N TYR A 69 1.97 -6.94 8.90
CA TYR A 69 3.17 -7.70 9.27
C TYR A 69 3.75 -7.18 10.58
N GLN A 70 4.38 -8.08 11.34
CA GLN A 70 5.25 -7.75 12.46
C GLN A 70 6.70 -8.09 12.09
N GLN A 71 7.63 -7.19 12.34
CA GLN A 71 9.06 -7.46 12.26
C GLN A 71 9.69 -7.27 13.63
N LYS A 72 10.31 -8.33 14.14
CA LYS A 72 11.15 -8.26 15.33
C LYS A 72 12.61 -8.08 14.90
N MET A 73 13.41 -7.46 15.77
CA MET A 73 14.83 -7.23 15.51
C MET A 73 15.53 -8.54 15.11
N GLY A 74 16.21 -8.54 13.96
CA GLY A 74 16.92 -9.72 13.44
C GLY A 74 16.03 -10.84 12.89
N GLN A 75 14.70 -10.63 12.79
CA GLN A 75 13.77 -11.60 12.21
C GLN A 75 13.17 -11.09 10.89
N ALA A 76 12.78 -12.02 10.03
CA ALA A 76 12.00 -11.70 8.85
C ALA A 76 10.58 -11.21 9.24
N PRO A 77 9.95 -10.33 8.44
CA PRO A 77 8.56 -9.94 8.65
C PRO A 77 7.62 -11.15 8.68
N LYS A 78 6.80 -11.25 9.72
CA LYS A 78 5.79 -12.30 9.90
C LYS A 78 4.39 -11.74 9.62
N PRO A 79 3.58 -12.41 8.78
CA PRO A 79 2.21 -11.96 8.51
C PRO A 79 1.32 -12.13 9.74
N LEU A 80 0.52 -11.10 10.04
CA LEU A 80 -0.46 -11.09 11.12
C LEU A 80 -1.89 -11.24 10.59
N ILE A 81 -2.24 -10.33 9.67
CA ILE A 81 -3.56 -10.21 9.06
C ILE A 81 -3.36 -10.11 7.55
N TYR A 82 -4.20 -10.77 6.77
CA TYR A 82 -4.29 -10.65 5.32
C TYR A 82 -5.72 -10.32 4.92
N LEU A 83 -5.91 -9.81 3.71
CA LEU A 83 -7.23 -9.39 3.19
C LEU A 83 -7.99 -8.48 4.17
N ALA A 84 -7.27 -7.51 4.73
CA ALA A 84 -7.68 -6.51 5.72
C ALA A 84 -8.16 -7.04 7.09
N SER A 85 -8.66 -8.28 7.19
CA SER A 85 -9.33 -8.79 8.40
C SER A 85 -9.06 -10.27 8.71
N ALA A 86 -8.59 -11.07 7.75
CA ALA A 86 -8.34 -12.48 7.95
C ALA A 86 -7.03 -12.69 8.73
N ARG A 87 -7.11 -13.34 9.88
CA ARG A 87 -5.95 -13.59 10.72
C ARG A 87 -5.13 -14.78 10.21
N ALA A 88 -3.81 -14.64 10.15
CA ALA A 88 -2.92 -15.73 9.79
C ALA A 88 -2.94 -16.86 10.83
N SER A 89 -2.67 -18.09 10.40
CA SER A 89 -2.64 -19.25 11.29
C SER A 89 -1.56 -19.10 12.38
N GLY A 90 -1.89 -19.47 13.61
CA GLY A 90 -0.99 -19.38 14.76
C GLY A 90 -0.83 -17.99 15.36
N ILE A 91 -1.48 -16.96 14.79
CA ILE A 91 -1.52 -15.61 15.37
C ILE A 91 -2.59 -15.55 16.47
N PRO A 92 -2.27 -15.03 17.68
CA PRO A 92 -3.20 -14.96 18.80
C PRO A 92 -4.47 -14.17 18.48
N ASP A 93 -5.56 -14.50 19.17
CA ASP A 93 -6.87 -13.89 18.95
C ASP A 93 -6.94 -12.39 19.27
N ARG A 94 -6.00 -11.94 20.10
CA ARG A 94 -5.84 -10.56 20.52
C ARG A 94 -5.49 -9.60 19.38
N PHE A 95 -5.00 -10.12 18.25
CA PHE A 95 -4.76 -9.37 17.01
C PHE A 95 -6.00 -9.35 16.13
N SER A 96 -6.41 -8.18 15.65
CA SER A 96 -7.52 -8.03 14.73
C SER A 96 -7.28 -6.92 13.72
N GLY A 97 -7.53 -7.19 12.44
CA GLY A 97 -7.55 -6.17 11.39
C GLY A 97 -8.99 -5.75 11.07
N ARG A 98 -9.17 -4.48 10.72
CA ARG A 98 -10.44 -3.91 10.29
C ARG A 98 -10.20 -2.79 9.29
N GLY A 99 -11.16 -2.54 8.41
CA GLY A 99 -11.12 -1.44 7.44
C GLY A 99 -11.51 -1.91 6.04
N SER A 100 -11.65 -0.94 5.14
CA SER A 100 -12.03 -1.18 3.75
C SER A 100 -11.71 0.05 2.90
N GLY A 101 -11.48 -0.15 1.61
CA GLY A 101 -11.21 0.95 0.68
C GLY A 101 -9.87 1.59 0.96
N THR A 102 -9.86 2.72 1.68
CA THR A 102 -8.67 3.53 1.93
C THR A 102 -8.19 3.51 3.37
N ASP A 103 -9.02 3.08 4.33
CA ASP A 103 -8.73 3.27 5.75
C ASP A 103 -8.77 1.93 6.48
N PHE A 104 -7.63 1.57 7.06
CA PHE A 104 -7.39 0.29 7.70
C PHE A 104 -6.78 0.46 9.08
N THR A 105 -7.03 -0.54 9.93
CA THR A 105 -6.58 -0.55 11.32
C THR A 105 -6.14 -1.96 11.72
N LEU A 106 -5.07 -2.03 12.49
CA LEU A 106 -4.67 -3.20 13.27
C LEU A 106 -4.87 -2.86 14.74
N THR A 107 -5.62 -3.69 15.44
CA THR A 107 -5.79 -3.60 16.88
C THR A 107 -5.12 -4.80 17.53
N ILE A 108 -4.35 -4.53 18.59
CA ILE A 108 -3.75 -5.55 19.45
C ILE A 108 -4.31 -5.28 20.85
N SER A 109 -5.20 -6.15 21.28
CA SER A 109 -5.73 -6.13 22.64
C SER A 109 -4.79 -6.88 23.57
N ARG A 110 -4.78 -6.56 24.87
CA ARG A 110 -3.99 -7.26 25.89
C ARG A 110 -2.54 -7.47 25.44
N VAL A 111 -1.87 -6.38 25.08
CA VAL A 111 -0.48 -6.39 24.60
C VAL A 111 0.41 -7.20 25.55
N GLU A 112 1.31 -8.00 24.99
CA GLU A 112 2.30 -8.79 25.72
C GLU A 112 3.73 -8.29 25.44
N ALA A 113 4.69 -8.66 26.28
CA ALA A 113 6.08 -8.23 26.11
C ALA A 113 6.68 -8.72 24.77
N GLU A 114 6.26 -9.89 24.29
CA GLU A 114 6.66 -10.39 22.98
C GLU A 114 6.08 -9.59 21.81
N ASP A 115 5.07 -8.75 22.00
CA ASP A 115 4.45 -7.98 20.91
C ASP A 115 5.31 -6.77 20.50
N ALA A 116 6.41 -6.50 21.21
CA ALA A 116 7.37 -5.47 20.83
C ALA A 116 8.03 -5.78 19.46
N GLY A 117 7.96 -4.80 18.57
CA GLY A 117 8.52 -4.87 17.22
C GLY A 117 7.92 -3.79 16.30
N ASP A 118 8.39 -3.77 15.08
CA ASP A 118 7.88 -2.88 14.04
C ASP A 118 6.67 -3.51 13.35
N TYR A 119 5.69 -2.68 12.97
CA TYR A 119 4.46 -3.11 12.33
C TYR A 119 4.26 -2.40 11.01
N TYR A 120 3.98 -3.15 9.96
CA TYR A 120 3.85 -2.61 8.60
C TYR A 120 2.55 -3.05 7.96
N CYS A 121 1.88 -2.11 7.28
CA CYS A 121 0.83 -2.44 6.33
C CYS A 121 1.41 -2.48 4.92
N SER A 122 0.94 -3.42 4.10
CA SER A 122 1.32 -3.55 2.70
C SER A 122 0.09 -3.83 1.85
N GLN A 123 0.12 -3.41 0.59
CA GLN A 123 -0.95 -3.59 -0.38
C GLN A 123 -0.47 -4.47 -1.53
N SER A 124 -1.36 -5.32 -2.06
CA SER A 124 -1.07 -6.18 -3.22
C SER A 124 -1.92 -5.86 -4.46
N THR A 125 -2.55 -4.69 -4.50
CA THR A 125 -3.40 -4.23 -5.63
C THR A 125 -2.63 -3.85 -6.89
N SER A 126 -1.30 -3.89 -6.90
CA SER A 126 -0.53 -3.65 -8.12
C SER A 126 -0.15 -5.00 -8.74
N ALA A 127 -0.70 -5.29 -9.93
CA ALA A 127 -0.23 -6.33 -10.83
C ALA A 127 1.15 -5.99 -11.43
N ILE A 128 2.11 -5.66 -10.56
CA ILE A 128 3.52 -5.62 -10.89
C ILE A 128 4.12 -6.76 -10.11
N ALA A 129 4.30 -7.89 -10.79
CA ALA A 129 5.25 -8.89 -10.33
C ALA A 129 6.59 -8.16 -10.18
N MET A 130 7.06 -7.97 -8.94
CA MET A 130 8.45 -7.60 -8.75
C MET A 130 9.29 -8.77 -9.30
N PRO A 131 10.15 -8.57 -10.32
CA PRO A 131 11.22 -9.51 -10.50
C PRO A 131 12.02 -9.47 -9.20
N LEU A 132 12.07 -10.60 -8.50
CA LEU A 132 13.04 -10.78 -7.42
C LEU A 132 14.42 -10.59 -8.03
N GLN A 133 15.04 -9.43 -7.83
CA GLN A 133 16.48 -9.33 -7.99
C GLN A 133 17.13 -9.72 -6.65
N PRO A 134 17.96 -10.77 -6.63
CA PRO A 134 18.74 -11.11 -5.45
C PRO A 134 19.89 -10.10 -5.27
N PHE A 135 20.06 -9.66 -4.02
CA PHE A 135 21.14 -8.91 -3.37
C PHE A 135 22.03 -7.98 -4.22
#